data_AF-A0A381QWE1-F1
#
_entry.id   AF-A0A381QWE1-F1
#
_cell.length_a   1.000
_cell.length_b   1.000
_cell.length_c   1.000
_cell.angle_alpha   90.00
_cell.angle_beta   90.00
_cell.angle_gamma   90.00
#
_symmetry.space_group_name_H-M   'P 1'
#
loop_
_entity.id
_entity.type
_entity.pdbx_description
1 polymer ?
#
loop_
_entity_poly.entity_id
_entity_poly.type
_entity_poly.pdbx_seq_one_letter_code
_entity_poly.pdbx_strand_id
1 'polypeptide(L)'
;MRILILILVTLAMGACTIKPVETIYYKEKDVTRFTTQLFKMEKRGKEIKLVATKECSGKVICTDQDIKLAITHADRFSFLKGKDLNLETDQGKIDLNERDYSTTFNNREKGKDGTSGVLTEQFLIWVSESDFQKAAHAEKATLKVGDYSFELTSEGRTPWQILLDRGRLLEIMDEEQQREYGQYPHENKEKKEQDLRKKRMVSEAAESTWKLVQDSKNPEDLRYFLEQFPDSPYAVPAKLKLKQLKRENER
;
A
#
# COMPACT_ATOMS: atom_id res chain seq x y z
N MET A 1 34.35 -36.28 -48.26
CA MET A 1 33.49 -36.80 -47.17
C MET A 1 33.79 -36.01 -45.90
N ARG A 2 32.75 -35.36 -45.33
CA ARG A 2 32.51 -35.13 -43.89
C ARG A 2 33.56 -34.29 -43.11
N ILE A 3 33.23 -33.29 -42.29
CA ILE A 3 31.99 -32.73 -41.73
C ILE A 3 32.41 -31.34 -41.19
N LEU A 4 31.65 -30.30 -41.52
CA LEU A 4 31.70 -28.99 -40.83
C LEU A 4 30.96 -29.12 -39.50
N ILE A 5 31.62 -28.85 -38.37
CA ILE A 5 30.93 -28.62 -37.08
C ILE A 5 31.09 -27.14 -36.74
N LEU A 6 30.06 -26.37 -37.11
CA LEU A 6 29.78 -25.06 -36.55
C LEU A 6 29.14 -25.28 -35.18
N ILE A 7 29.87 -24.97 -34.11
CA ILE A 7 29.29 -24.85 -32.77
C ILE A 7 28.68 -23.45 -32.69
N LEU A 8 27.37 -23.37 -32.88
CA LEU A 8 26.56 -22.21 -32.54
C LEU A 8 26.47 -22.13 -31.01
N VAL A 9 27.32 -21.32 -30.39
CA VAL A 9 27.12 -20.88 -29.02
C VAL A 9 26.06 -19.79 -29.05
N THR A 10 24.80 -20.17 -28.85
CA THR A 10 23.73 -19.20 -28.56
C THR A 10 23.97 -18.64 -27.16
N LEU A 11 24.64 -17.49 -27.11
CA LEU A 11 24.76 -16.68 -25.91
C LEU A 11 23.38 -16.08 -25.62
N ALA A 12 22.57 -16.78 -24.83
CA ALA A 12 21.36 -16.20 -24.24
C ALA A 12 21.83 -15.15 -23.22
N MET A 13 22.03 -13.92 -23.67
CA MET A 13 22.09 -12.77 -22.77
C MET A 13 20.70 -12.65 -22.14
N GLY A 14 20.53 -13.22 -20.95
CA GLY A 14 19.40 -12.88 -20.08
C GLY A 14 19.48 -11.38 -19.82
N ALA A 15 18.70 -10.60 -20.56
CA ALA A 15 18.52 -9.20 -20.25
C ALA A 15 17.95 -9.16 -18.82
N CYS A 16 18.67 -8.53 -17.88
CA CYS A 16 18.09 -8.13 -16.62
C CYS A 16 16.98 -7.11 -16.94
N THR A 17 15.79 -7.60 -17.25
CA THR A 17 14.61 -6.77 -17.42
C THR A 17 14.32 -6.15 -16.06
N ILE A 18 14.46 -4.82 -15.97
CA ILE A 18 14.10 -4.07 -14.77
C ILE A 18 12.64 -4.42 -14.44
N LYS A 19 12.42 -4.98 -13.25
CA LYS A 19 11.07 -5.35 -12.81
C LYS A 19 10.20 -4.09 -12.76
N PRO A 20 8.95 -4.13 -13.24
CA PRO A 20 8.08 -2.96 -13.22
C PRO A 20 7.72 -2.54 -11.79
N VAL A 21 7.72 -3.47 -10.84
CA VAL A 21 7.65 -3.17 -9.40
C VAL A 21 8.72 -3.98 -8.67
N GLU A 22 9.54 -3.30 -7.89
CA GLU A 22 10.56 -3.90 -7.03
C GLU A 22 9.94 -4.25 -5.67
N THR A 23 10.23 -5.45 -5.17
CA THR A 23 9.77 -5.94 -3.86
C THR A 23 10.96 -6.12 -2.94
N ILE A 24 11.02 -5.38 -1.84
CA ILE A 24 12.08 -5.47 -0.84
C ILE A 24 11.46 -5.69 0.54
N TYR A 25 11.91 -6.73 1.24
CA TYR A 25 11.55 -6.97 2.64
C TYR A 25 12.60 -6.41 3.59
N TYR A 26 12.19 -5.49 4.46
CA TYR A 26 13.02 -4.91 5.51
C TYR A 26 12.79 -5.65 6.83
N LYS A 27 13.63 -6.67 7.08
CA LYS A 27 13.52 -7.56 8.24
C LYS A 27 13.47 -6.84 9.60
N GLU A 28 14.22 -5.76 9.77
CA GLU A 28 14.28 -5.01 11.03
C GLU A 28 12.95 -4.31 11.37
N LYS A 29 12.22 -3.86 10.34
CA LYS A 29 10.94 -3.17 10.50
C LYS A 29 9.75 -4.10 10.33
N ASP A 30 9.99 -5.36 9.93
CA ASP A 30 8.96 -6.30 9.51
C ASP A 30 7.99 -5.66 8.49
N VAL A 31 8.54 -5.07 7.43
CA VAL A 31 7.78 -4.39 6.37
C VAL A 31 8.29 -4.81 5.01
N THR A 32 7.38 -5.20 4.12
CA THR A 32 7.64 -5.31 2.70
C THR A 32 7.27 -4.00 2.00
N ARG A 33 8.22 -3.50 1.19
CA ARG A 33 8.03 -2.34 0.33
C ARG A 33 7.94 -2.77 -1.13
N PHE A 34 6.91 -2.30 -1.79
CA PHE A 34 6.71 -2.41 -3.23
C PHE A 34 6.95 -1.04 -3.86
N THR A 35 7.91 -0.93 -4.77
CA THR A 35 8.31 0.35 -5.38
C THR A 35 8.16 0.25 -6.90
N THR A 36 7.38 1.13 -7.50
CA THR A 36 7.19 1.12 -8.96
C THR A 36 8.45 1.59 -9.67
N GLN A 37 8.62 1.13 -10.90
CA GLN A 37 9.58 1.72 -11.81
C GLN A 37 9.32 3.23 -11.99
N LEU A 38 10.40 3.98 -12.20
CA LEU A 38 10.38 5.41 -12.44
C LEU A 38 9.53 5.77 -13.65
N PHE A 39 8.49 6.59 -13.45
CA PHE A 39 7.74 7.19 -14.53
C PHE A 39 8.22 8.63 -14.77
N LYS A 40 8.90 8.83 -15.90
CA LYS A 40 9.40 10.13 -16.35
C LYS A 40 8.47 10.75 -17.39
N MET A 41 8.22 12.05 -17.26
CA MET A 41 7.46 12.86 -18.21
C MET A 41 8.11 14.23 -18.41
N GLU A 42 7.93 14.83 -19.58
CA GLU A 42 8.48 16.15 -19.89
C GLU A 42 7.44 17.03 -20.59
N LYS A 43 7.38 18.30 -20.19
CA LYS A 43 6.53 19.31 -20.81
C LYS A 43 7.26 20.65 -20.82
N ARG A 44 7.42 21.24 -22.01
CA ARG A 44 8.06 22.57 -22.20
C ARG A 44 9.43 22.67 -21.47
N GLY A 45 10.26 21.63 -21.59
CA GLY A 45 11.59 21.56 -20.97
C GLY A 45 11.60 21.18 -19.48
N LYS A 46 10.42 21.13 -18.82
CA LYS A 46 10.30 20.70 -17.43
C LYS A 46 10.07 19.20 -17.37
N GLU A 47 10.94 18.51 -16.64
CA GLU A 47 10.85 17.06 -16.43
C GLU A 47 10.35 16.76 -15.03
N ILE A 48 9.39 15.85 -14.94
CA ILE A 48 8.86 15.32 -13.68
C ILE A 48 9.08 13.82 -13.64
N LYS A 49 9.41 13.34 -12.45
CA LYS A 49 9.63 11.94 -12.13
C LYS A 49 8.64 11.51 -11.07
N LEU A 50 7.92 10.42 -11.32
CA LEU A 50 6.98 9.83 -10.38
C LEU A 50 7.44 8.44 -9.96
N VAL A 51 7.36 8.15 -8.67
CA VAL A 51 7.56 6.82 -8.10
C VAL A 51 6.48 6.57 -7.07
N ALA A 52 5.73 5.48 -7.22
CA ALA A 52 4.76 5.05 -6.24
C ALA A 52 5.36 3.97 -5.33
N THR A 53 5.00 4.00 -4.06
CA THR A 53 5.48 3.05 -3.06
C THR A 53 4.32 2.60 -2.18
N LYS A 54 4.16 1.29 -2.03
CA LYS A 54 3.24 0.66 -1.07
C LYS A 54 4.05 -0.08 -0.03
N GLU A 55 3.74 0.13 1.25
CA GLU A 55 4.37 -0.58 2.35
C GLU A 55 3.33 -1.45 3.06
N CYS A 56 3.68 -2.72 3.27
CA CYS A 56 2.83 -3.70 3.94
C CYS A 56 3.60 -4.29 5.12
N SER A 57 2.95 -4.40 6.28
CA SER A 57 3.56 -5.03 7.46
C SER A 57 3.65 -6.56 7.30
N GLY A 58 4.85 -7.11 7.44
CA GLY A 58 5.15 -8.52 7.20
C GLY A 58 5.40 -8.82 5.73
N LYS A 59 5.59 -10.10 5.43
CA LYS A 59 5.73 -10.60 4.04
C LYS A 59 4.34 -10.85 3.44
N VAL A 60 3.60 -9.76 3.22
CA VAL A 60 2.23 -9.81 2.70
C VAL A 60 2.02 -8.77 1.59
N ILE A 61 1.10 -9.07 0.67
CA ILE A 61 0.56 -8.09 -0.27
C ILE A 61 -0.75 -7.59 0.33
N CYS A 62 -0.70 -6.43 0.98
CA CYS A 62 -1.83 -5.82 1.67
C CYS A 62 -2.76 -5.07 0.71
N THR A 63 -3.99 -4.83 1.12
CA THR A 63 -4.98 -3.94 0.47
C THR A 63 -5.33 -2.78 1.39
N ASP A 64 -5.97 -1.76 0.84
CA ASP A 64 -6.52 -0.61 1.56
C ASP A 64 -5.44 0.13 2.37
N GLN A 65 -4.26 0.29 1.78
CA GLN A 65 -3.16 1.10 2.34
C GLN A 65 -2.87 2.30 1.45
N ASP A 66 -2.50 3.41 2.07
CA ASP A 66 -2.09 4.59 1.32
C ASP A 66 -0.86 4.29 0.44
N ILE A 67 -0.93 4.77 -0.79
CA ILE A 67 0.16 4.72 -1.74
C ILE A 67 0.93 6.02 -1.62
N LYS A 68 2.20 5.90 -1.22
CA LYS A 68 3.11 7.04 -1.19
C LYS A 68 3.57 7.35 -2.61
N LEU A 69 3.16 8.49 -3.14
CA LEU A 69 3.59 9.00 -4.44
C LEU A 69 4.69 10.06 -4.25
N ALA A 70 5.88 9.75 -4.74
CA ALA A 70 6.99 10.69 -4.81
C ALA A 70 6.99 11.41 -6.16
N ILE A 71 6.99 12.74 -6.12
CA ILE A 71 7.07 13.61 -7.30
C ILE A 71 8.37 14.40 -7.21
N THR A 72 9.27 14.17 -8.16
CA THR A 72 10.61 14.77 -8.15
C THR A 72 10.82 15.63 -9.39
N HIS A 73 11.38 16.81 -9.19
CA HIS A 73 11.90 17.69 -10.24
C HIS A 73 13.36 18.01 -9.94
N ALA A 74 14.22 18.02 -10.95
CA ALA A 74 15.62 18.42 -10.79
C ALA A 74 15.99 19.41 -11.90
N ASP A 75 16.32 20.63 -11.50
CA ASP A 75 16.69 21.73 -12.39
C ASP A 75 17.45 22.80 -11.58
N ARG A 76 17.88 23.89 -12.20
CA ARG A 76 18.60 24.97 -11.51
C ARG A 76 17.68 25.82 -10.63
N PHE A 77 16.42 25.92 -11.02
CA PHE A 77 15.43 26.77 -10.38
C PHE A 77 14.28 25.94 -9.85
N SER A 78 13.71 26.40 -8.75
CA SER A 78 12.50 25.82 -8.18
C SER A 78 11.34 25.91 -9.18
N PHE A 79 10.61 24.82 -9.29
CA PHE A 79 9.44 24.65 -10.16
C PHE A 79 8.24 24.13 -9.38
N LEU A 80 8.46 23.18 -8.47
CA LEU A 80 7.40 22.54 -7.70
C LEU A 80 6.91 23.41 -6.54
N LYS A 81 7.83 24.11 -5.85
CA LYS A 81 7.47 24.93 -4.68
C LYS A 81 6.43 26.00 -5.03
N GLY A 82 5.36 26.07 -4.23
CA GLY A 82 4.29 27.05 -4.38
C GLY A 82 3.34 26.78 -5.55
N LYS A 83 3.43 25.63 -6.22
CA LYS A 83 2.45 25.20 -7.23
C LYS A 83 1.41 24.27 -6.63
N ASP A 84 0.16 24.44 -7.02
CA ASP A 84 -0.88 23.47 -6.69
C ASP A 84 -0.71 22.22 -7.56
N LEU A 85 -0.90 21.05 -6.95
CA LEU A 85 -0.81 19.76 -7.64
C LEU A 85 -2.15 19.05 -7.57
N ASN A 86 -2.59 18.52 -8.71
CA ASN A 86 -3.79 17.71 -8.81
C ASN A 86 -3.59 16.64 -9.89
N LEU A 87 -4.20 15.46 -9.70
CA LEU A 87 -4.39 14.51 -10.79
C LEU A 87 -5.80 14.66 -11.33
N GLU A 88 -5.90 14.96 -12.62
CA GLU A 88 -7.17 14.99 -13.35
C GLU A 88 -7.32 13.72 -14.17
N THR A 89 -8.44 13.03 -13.95
CA THR A 89 -8.80 11.81 -14.65
C THR A 89 -10.20 11.94 -15.24
N ASP A 90 -10.55 11.03 -16.15
CA ASP A 90 -11.94 10.80 -16.58
C ASP A 90 -12.86 10.40 -15.42
N GLN A 91 -12.31 9.87 -14.33
CA GLN A 91 -13.04 9.46 -13.12
C GLN A 91 -13.10 10.55 -12.03
N GLY A 92 -12.58 11.74 -12.30
CA GLY A 92 -12.60 12.88 -11.38
C GLY A 92 -11.21 13.44 -11.05
N LYS A 93 -11.19 14.37 -10.09
CA LYS A 93 -9.99 15.10 -9.67
C LYS A 93 -9.53 14.59 -8.31
N ILE A 94 -8.23 14.31 -8.18
CA ILE A 94 -7.57 13.93 -6.93
C ILE A 94 -6.67 15.10 -6.52
N ASP A 95 -6.91 15.62 -5.32
CA ASP A 95 -6.08 16.67 -4.73
C ASP A 95 -4.77 16.07 -4.20
N LEU A 96 -3.63 16.70 -4.52
CA LEU A 96 -2.30 16.28 -4.09
C LEU A 96 -1.57 17.38 -3.29
N ASN A 97 -2.31 18.30 -2.66
CA ASN A 97 -1.73 19.44 -1.93
C ASN A 97 -1.41 19.15 -0.46
N GLU A 98 -1.96 18.07 0.12
CA GLU A 98 -1.49 17.53 1.40
C GLU A 98 -0.22 16.69 1.18
N ARG A 99 0.95 17.28 1.47
CA ARG A 99 2.24 16.71 1.08
C ARG A 99 3.40 17.20 1.92
N ASP A 100 4.44 16.37 1.97
CA ASP A 100 5.74 16.75 2.50
C ASP A 100 6.65 17.25 1.39
N TYR A 101 7.27 18.41 1.61
CA TYR A 101 8.22 19.02 0.68
C TYR A 101 9.64 18.92 1.21
N SER A 102 10.57 18.49 0.36
CA SER A 102 12.00 18.54 0.65
C SER A 102 12.80 18.96 -0.57
N THR A 103 14.03 19.43 -0.32
CA THR A 103 14.96 19.83 -1.37
C THR A 103 16.38 19.40 -1.07
N THR A 104 17.14 19.10 -2.12
CA THR A 104 18.59 18.93 -2.04
C THR A 104 19.25 19.78 -3.12
N PHE A 105 20.44 20.31 -2.85
CA PHE A 105 21.21 21.08 -3.81
C PHE A 105 22.59 20.47 -4.01
N ASN A 106 22.95 20.22 -5.27
CA ASN A 106 24.25 19.69 -5.64
C ASN A 106 24.99 20.69 -6.53
N ASN A 107 26.07 21.27 -6.01
CA ASN A 107 26.87 22.27 -6.72
C ASN A 107 27.78 21.70 -7.82
N ARG A 108 28.03 20.39 -7.84
CA ARG A 108 28.89 19.72 -8.83
C ARG A 108 28.10 19.11 -9.99
N GLU A 109 26.82 18.84 -9.77
CA GLU A 109 25.94 18.32 -10.80
C GLU A 109 25.66 19.38 -11.86
N LYS A 110 25.60 18.96 -13.13
CA LYS A 110 25.31 19.86 -14.25
C LYS A 110 23.84 19.77 -14.63
N GLY A 111 23.20 20.93 -14.74
CA GLY A 111 21.84 21.04 -15.26
C GLY A 111 21.77 20.72 -16.76
N LYS A 112 20.54 20.68 -17.30
CA LYS A 112 20.31 20.42 -18.74
C LYS A 112 20.98 21.46 -19.66
N ASP A 113 21.22 22.67 -19.16
CA ASP A 113 21.93 23.77 -19.85
C ASP A 113 23.46 23.68 -19.74
N GLY A 114 24.00 22.63 -19.11
CA GLY A 114 25.44 22.39 -18.93
C GLY A 114 26.08 23.18 -17.80
N THR A 115 25.33 24.04 -17.11
CA THR A 115 25.83 24.83 -15.98
C THR A 115 25.80 24.03 -14.69
N SER A 116 26.69 24.36 -13.76
CA SER A 116 26.80 23.69 -12.46
C SER A 116 25.74 24.17 -11.48
N GLY A 117 25.24 23.26 -10.66
CA GLY A 117 24.25 23.53 -9.62
C GLY A 117 22.88 23.01 -10.01
N VAL A 118 22.46 21.92 -9.37
CA VAL A 118 21.13 21.32 -9.54
C VAL A 118 20.40 21.34 -8.20
N LEU A 119 19.22 21.96 -8.19
CA LEU A 119 18.22 21.87 -7.13
C LEU A 119 17.29 20.70 -7.47
N THR A 120 17.25 19.71 -6.59
CA THR A 120 16.24 18.66 -6.65
C THR A 120 15.15 18.97 -5.64
N GLU A 121 13.92 19.10 -6.13
CA GLU A 121 12.71 19.24 -5.34
C GLU A 121 11.98 17.90 -5.29
N GLN A 122 11.44 17.54 -4.12
CA GLN A 122 10.63 16.35 -3.93
C GLN A 122 9.37 16.67 -3.13
N PHE A 123 8.23 16.23 -3.64
CA PHE A 123 7.01 16.06 -2.87
C PHE A 123 6.80 14.58 -2.54
N LEU A 124 6.41 14.29 -1.30
CA LEU A 124 5.87 13.00 -0.89
C LEU A 124 4.41 13.20 -0.53
N ILE A 125 3.53 12.48 -1.21
CA ILE A 125 2.07 12.56 -1.05
C ILE A 125 1.57 11.16 -0.68
N TRP A 126 0.65 11.08 0.26
CA TRP A 126 -0.06 9.84 0.59
C TRP A 126 -1.42 9.89 -0.09
N VAL A 127 -1.63 8.98 -1.04
CA VAL A 127 -2.88 8.88 -1.81
C VAL A 127 -3.58 7.60 -1.40
N SER A 128 -4.86 7.68 -1.06
CA SER A 128 -5.66 6.49 -0.75
C SER A 128 -5.60 5.48 -1.90
N GLU A 129 -5.64 4.19 -1.59
CA GLU A 129 -5.58 3.15 -2.63
C GLU A 129 -6.70 3.31 -3.67
N SER A 130 -7.90 3.70 -3.21
CA SER A 130 -9.07 3.91 -4.07
C SER A 130 -8.91 5.11 -5.00
N ASP A 131 -8.34 6.22 -4.54
CA ASP A 131 -8.05 7.36 -5.42
C ASP A 131 -6.88 7.06 -6.36
N PHE A 132 -5.86 6.36 -5.88
CA PHE A 132 -4.73 5.95 -6.72
C PHE A 132 -5.17 4.99 -7.83
N GLN A 133 -6.13 4.09 -7.55
CA GLN A 133 -6.76 3.21 -8.54
C GLN A 133 -7.43 4.00 -9.67
N LYS A 134 -8.09 5.13 -9.36
CA LYS A 134 -8.71 5.99 -10.38
C LYS A 134 -7.65 6.50 -11.36
N ALA A 135 -6.52 6.98 -10.85
CA ALA A 135 -5.42 7.42 -11.70
C ALA A 135 -4.77 6.27 -12.49
N ALA A 136 -4.53 5.12 -11.86
CA ALA A 136 -3.85 3.98 -12.48
C ALA A 136 -4.66 3.36 -13.66
N HIS A 137 -5.98 3.30 -13.54
CA HIS A 137 -6.87 2.64 -14.50
C HIS A 137 -7.67 3.58 -15.40
N ALA A 138 -7.58 4.90 -15.18
CA ALA A 138 -8.18 5.92 -16.05
C ALA A 138 -7.77 5.75 -17.51
N GLU A 139 -8.69 6.05 -18.45
CA GLU A 139 -8.34 6.14 -19.87
C GLU A 139 -7.34 7.29 -20.08
N LYS A 140 -7.62 8.43 -19.43
CA LYS A 140 -6.80 9.65 -19.48
C LYS A 140 -6.49 10.11 -18.08
N ALA A 141 -5.22 10.31 -17.79
CA ALA A 141 -4.77 10.88 -16.53
C ALA A 141 -3.75 11.98 -16.79
N THR A 142 -3.92 13.13 -16.16
CA THR A 142 -3.05 14.31 -16.32
C THR A 142 -2.63 14.81 -14.95
N LEU A 143 -1.32 14.90 -14.73
CA LEU A 143 -0.78 15.61 -13.57
C LEU A 143 -0.74 17.11 -13.88
N LYS A 144 -1.47 17.89 -13.09
CA LYS A 144 -1.42 19.35 -13.09
C LYS A 144 -0.40 19.82 -12.06
N VAL A 145 0.47 20.73 -12.47
CA VAL A 145 1.46 21.41 -11.62
C VAL A 145 1.35 22.90 -11.91
N GLY A 146 0.51 23.61 -11.16
CA GLY A 146 0.05 24.95 -11.53
C GLY A 146 -0.50 24.96 -12.97
N ASP A 147 0.08 25.80 -13.83
CA ASP A 147 -0.35 25.95 -15.23
C ASP A 147 0.19 24.84 -16.17
N TYR A 148 1.02 23.93 -15.67
CA TYR A 148 1.61 22.84 -16.46
C TYR A 148 0.73 21.60 -16.40
N SER A 149 0.56 20.96 -17.55
CA SER A 149 -0.19 19.71 -17.70
C SER A 149 0.72 18.64 -18.28
N PHE A 150 0.99 17.61 -17.48
CA PHE A 150 1.76 16.45 -17.86
C PHE A 150 0.83 15.27 -18.09
N GLU A 151 0.79 14.77 -19.32
CA GLU A 151 0.01 13.59 -19.65
C GLU A 151 0.69 12.36 -19.06
N LEU A 152 -0.05 11.61 -18.26
CA LEU A 152 0.34 10.28 -17.88
C LEU A 152 -0.09 9.36 -19.02
N THR A 153 0.85 8.66 -19.66
CA THR A 153 0.52 7.62 -20.65
C THR A 153 0.02 6.36 -19.95
N SER A 154 -0.81 5.58 -20.64
CA SER A 154 -1.29 4.28 -20.14
C SER A 154 -0.12 3.32 -19.87
N GLU A 155 0.84 3.25 -20.79
CA GLU A 155 2.06 2.45 -20.64
C GLU A 155 2.85 2.84 -19.39
N GLY A 156 3.06 4.15 -19.16
CA GLY A 156 3.77 4.65 -17.99
C GLY A 156 3.07 4.35 -16.66
N ARG A 157 1.74 4.13 -16.68
CA ARG A 157 0.95 3.71 -15.51
C ARG A 157 0.87 2.19 -15.33
N THR A 158 1.42 1.39 -16.24
CA THR A 158 1.42 -0.08 -16.10
C THR A 158 2.01 -0.55 -14.76
N PRO A 159 3.14 0.00 -14.27
CA PRO A 159 3.65 -0.31 -12.93
C PRO A 159 2.67 -0.01 -11.79
N TRP A 160 1.85 1.03 -11.92
CA TRP A 160 0.84 1.40 -10.92
C TRP A 160 -0.30 0.40 -10.89
N GLN A 161 -0.75 -0.06 -12.06
CA GLN A 161 -1.76 -1.11 -12.16
C GLN A 161 -1.25 -2.43 -11.58
N ILE A 162 0.02 -2.78 -11.85
CA ILE A 162 0.65 -3.96 -11.26
C ILE A 162 0.69 -3.81 -9.73
N LEU A 163 1.18 -2.67 -9.20
CA LEU A 163 1.25 -2.41 -7.76
C LEU A 163 -0.09 -2.62 -7.02
N LEU A 164 -1.21 -2.37 -7.71
CA LEU A 164 -2.56 -2.48 -7.16
C LEU A 164 -3.19 -3.87 -7.35
N ASP A 165 -2.58 -4.74 -8.16
CA ASP A 165 -3.10 -6.06 -8.47
C ASP A 165 -2.22 -7.15 -7.86
N ARG A 166 -2.77 -7.86 -6.86
CA ARG A 166 -2.06 -8.95 -6.17
C ARG A 166 -1.56 -10.04 -7.13
N GLY A 167 -2.36 -10.41 -8.12
CA GLY A 167 -2.00 -11.45 -9.08
C GLY A 167 -0.82 -11.02 -9.94
N ARG A 168 -0.92 -9.82 -10.53
CA ARG A 168 0.14 -9.26 -11.37
C ARG A 168 1.43 -8.97 -10.59
N LEU A 169 1.33 -8.59 -9.32
CA LEU A 169 2.50 -8.46 -8.44
C LEU A 169 3.21 -9.80 -8.24
N LEU A 170 2.47 -10.88 -7.99
CA LEU A 170 3.06 -12.22 -7.82
C LEU A 170 3.71 -12.71 -9.12
N GLU A 171 3.12 -12.42 -10.28
CA GLU A 171 3.67 -12.86 -11.58
C GLU A 171 5.08 -12.30 -11.87
N ILE A 172 5.40 -11.10 -11.38
CA ILE A 172 6.71 -10.46 -11.60
C ILE A 172 7.74 -10.77 -10.50
N MET A 173 7.33 -11.44 -9.43
CA MET A 173 8.19 -11.89 -8.35
C MET A 173 9.02 -13.10 -8.80
N ASP A 174 10.15 -13.34 -8.14
CA ASP A 174 10.87 -14.61 -8.31
C ASP A 174 10.16 -15.78 -7.60
N GLU A 175 10.59 -17.00 -7.87
CA GLU A 175 9.93 -18.22 -7.35
C GLU A 175 9.90 -18.29 -5.81
N GLU A 176 10.93 -17.77 -5.13
CA GLU A 176 10.98 -17.76 -3.66
C GLU A 176 9.97 -16.74 -3.12
N GLN A 177 9.98 -15.53 -3.67
CA GLN A 177 8.99 -14.50 -3.34
C GLN A 177 7.56 -14.96 -3.64
N GLN A 178 7.30 -15.62 -4.76
CA GLN A 178 5.98 -16.17 -5.06
C GLN A 178 5.50 -17.18 -4.01
N ARG A 179 6.40 -18.05 -3.50
CA ARG A 179 6.07 -18.97 -2.41
C ARG A 179 5.77 -18.21 -1.11
N GLU A 180 6.63 -17.26 -0.73
CA GLU A 180 6.50 -16.50 0.52
C GLU A 180 5.26 -15.61 0.55
N TYR A 181 5.00 -14.83 -0.50
CA TYR A 181 3.89 -13.86 -0.54
C TYR A 181 2.58 -14.46 -1.06
N GLY A 182 2.66 -15.56 -1.83
CA GLY A 182 1.52 -16.23 -2.42
C GLY A 182 0.94 -17.34 -1.52
N GLN A 183 1.77 -18.31 -1.16
CA GLN A 183 1.35 -19.55 -0.48
C GLN A 183 1.48 -19.49 1.04
N TYR A 184 2.53 -18.83 1.55
CA TYR A 184 2.84 -18.78 2.98
C TYR A 184 2.98 -17.33 3.50
N PRO A 185 1.96 -16.47 3.30
CA PRO A 185 2.06 -15.08 3.73
C PRO A 185 2.27 -15.02 5.25
N HIS A 186 3.34 -14.36 5.67
CA HIS A 186 3.67 -14.15 7.07
C HIS A 186 3.17 -12.77 7.51
N GLU A 187 1.96 -12.72 8.08
CA GLU A 187 1.47 -11.53 8.78
C GLU A 187 2.36 -11.20 9.99
N ASN A 188 2.60 -9.90 10.19
CA ASN A 188 3.50 -9.36 11.22
C ASN A 188 3.20 -9.95 12.62
N LYS A 189 4.26 -10.39 13.31
CA LYS A 189 4.20 -10.93 14.69
C LYS A 189 3.56 -9.95 15.67
N GLU A 190 3.80 -8.66 15.52
CA GLU A 190 3.27 -7.58 16.36
C GLU A 190 1.78 -7.35 16.12
N LYS A 191 1.29 -7.40 14.87
CA LYS A 191 -0.16 -7.34 14.60
C LYS A 191 -0.87 -8.57 15.17
N LYS A 192 -0.27 -9.75 15.03
CA LYS A 192 -0.75 -10.98 15.68
C LYS A 192 -0.74 -10.85 17.21
N GLU A 193 0.28 -10.26 17.80
CA GLU A 193 0.41 -10.09 19.24
C GLU A 193 -0.53 -9.01 19.80
N GLN A 194 -0.75 -7.91 19.07
CA GLN A 194 -1.74 -6.89 19.37
C GLN A 194 -3.16 -7.44 19.26
N ASP A 195 -3.47 -8.24 18.23
CA ASP A 195 -4.74 -8.93 18.09
C ASP A 195 -4.95 -9.95 19.22
N LEU A 196 -3.91 -10.72 19.58
CA LEU A 196 -3.95 -11.64 20.72
C LEU A 196 -4.15 -10.90 22.04
N ARG A 197 -3.49 -9.74 22.23
CA ARG A 197 -3.67 -8.89 23.42
C ARG A 197 -5.07 -8.29 23.46
N LYS A 198 -5.61 -7.81 22.34
CA LYS A 198 -6.99 -7.31 22.23
C LYS A 198 -7.99 -8.42 22.54
N LYS A 199 -7.80 -9.62 21.97
CA LYS A 199 -8.61 -10.81 22.28
C LYS A 199 -8.51 -11.19 23.76
N ARG A 200 -7.32 -11.11 24.36
CA ARG A 200 -7.12 -11.36 25.80
C ARG A 200 -7.85 -10.32 26.65
N MET A 201 -7.72 -9.03 26.36
CA MET A 201 -8.43 -7.96 27.08
C MET A 201 -9.96 -8.11 26.98
N VAL A 202 -10.48 -8.42 25.78
CA VAL A 202 -11.92 -8.69 25.58
C VAL A 202 -12.35 -9.94 26.35
N SER A 203 -11.53 -10.99 26.39
CA SER A 203 -11.80 -12.21 27.16
C SER A 203 -11.77 -11.98 28.67
N GLU A 204 -10.80 -11.21 29.18
CA GLU A 204 -10.68 -10.86 30.60
C GLU A 204 -11.82 -9.95 31.06
N ALA A 205 -12.21 -8.99 30.22
CA ALA A 205 -13.38 -8.15 30.44
C ALA A 205 -14.65 -9.01 30.45
N ALA A 206 -14.82 -9.90 29.46
CA ALA A 206 -15.97 -10.80 29.39
C ALA A 206 -16.03 -11.75 30.60
N GLU A 207 -14.89 -12.30 31.06
CA GLU A 207 -14.84 -13.13 32.27
C GLU A 207 -15.24 -12.35 33.52
N SER A 208 -14.72 -11.12 33.67
CA SER A 208 -15.02 -10.26 34.81
C SER A 208 -16.49 -9.87 34.84
N THR A 209 -17.06 -9.46 33.70
CA THR A 209 -18.49 -9.14 33.59
C THR A 209 -19.35 -10.39 33.79
N TRP A 210 -18.96 -11.55 33.23
CA TRP A 210 -19.68 -12.80 33.42
C TRP A 210 -19.78 -13.17 34.91
N LYS A 211 -18.70 -13.05 35.68
CA LYS A 211 -18.71 -13.32 37.13
C LYS A 211 -19.73 -12.46 37.89
N LEU A 212 -20.01 -11.25 37.42
CA LEU A 212 -21.01 -10.36 38.02
C LEU A 212 -22.45 -10.74 37.63
N VAL A 213 -22.67 -11.17 36.39
CA VAL A 213 -24.02 -11.41 35.85
C VAL A 213 -24.44 -12.88 35.88
N GLN A 214 -23.51 -13.83 36.07
CA GLN A 214 -23.78 -15.26 35.96
C GLN A 214 -24.83 -15.76 36.94
N ASP A 215 -24.96 -15.10 38.10
CA ASP A 215 -25.94 -15.40 39.14
C ASP A 215 -27.13 -14.41 39.17
N SER A 216 -27.14 -13.42 38.26
CA SER A 216 -28.23 -12.46 38.17
C SER A 216 -29.57 -13.14 37.85
N LYS A 217 -30.62 -12.61 38.45
CA LYS A 217 -32.02 -12.97 38.20
C LYS A 217 -32.71 -12.00 37.24
N ASN A 218 -32.01 -10.94 36.80
CA ASN A 218 -32.52 -9.97 35.85
C ASN A 218 -32.16 -10.41 34.41
N PRO A 219 -33.15 -10.70 33.54
CA PRO A 219 -32.91 -11.05 32.14
C PRO A 219 -32.11 -10.00 31.36
N GLU A 220 -32.24 -8.72 31.68
CA GLU A 220 -31.58 -7.64 30.93
C GLU A 220 -30.07 -7.63 31.16
N ASP A 221 -29.57 -8.04 32.34
CA ASP A 221 -28.14 -8.13 32.61
C ASP A 221 -27.46 -9.15 31.68
N LEU A 222 -28.14 -10.27 31.40
CA LEU A 222 -27.65 -11.30 30.48
C LEU A 222 -27.77 -10.87 29.01
N ARG A 223 -28.76 -10.04 28.67
CA ARG A 223 -28.87 -9.47 27.31
C ARG A 223 -27.76 -8.48 27.03
N TYR A 224 -27.51 -7.58 27.98
CA TYR A 224 -26.42 -6.61 27.89
C TYR A 224 -25.06 -7.32 27.76
N PHE A 225 -24.84 -8.37 28.54
CA PHE A 225 -23.63 -9.21 28.41
C PHE A 225 -23.47 -9.78 26.99
N LEU A 226 -24.55 -10.31 26.41
CA LEU A 226 -24.52 -10.91 25.06
C LEU A 226 -24.36 -9.88 23.94
N GLU A 227 -24.82 -8.65 24.14
CA GLU A 227 -24.64 -7.55 23.20
C GLU A 227 -23.19 -7.05 23.19
N GLN A 228 -22.59 -6.90 24.38
CA GLN A 228 -21.22 -6.41 24.52
C GLN A 228 -20.16 -7.50 24.20
N PHE A 229 -20.47 -8.77 24.45
CA PHE A 229 -19.54 -9.89 24.27
C PHE A 229 -20.17 -11.06 23.49
N PRO A 230 -20.60 -10.85 22.22
CA PRO A 230 -21.34 -11.85 21.45
C PRO A 230 -20.53 -13.13 21.18
N ASP A 231 -19.21 -13.02 21.07
CA ASP A 231 -18.27 -14.10 20.75
C ASP A 231 -17.53 -14.64 21.98
N SER A 232 -17.95 -14.27 23.19
CA SER A 232 -17.34 -14.75 24.43
C SER A 232 -17.57 -16.26 24.63
N PRO A 233 -16.62 -16.99 25.27
CA PRO A 233 -16.85 -18.36 25.73
C PRO A 233 -18.10 -18.52 26.62
N TYR A 234 -18.53 -17.44 27.28
CA TYR A 234 -19.71 -17.42 28.15
C TYR A 234 -21.01 -17.07 27.42
N ALA A 235 -20.98 -16.79 26.12
CA ALA A 235 -22.19 -16.44 25.36
C ALA A 235 -23.21 -17.59 25.34
N VAL A 236 -22.75 -18.84 25.26
CA VAL A 236 -23.63 -20.03 25.31
C VAL A 236 -24.33 -20.16 26.67
N PRO A 237 -23.63 -20.20 27.82
CA PRO A 237 -24.31 -20.26 29.12
C PRO A 237 -25.18 -19.03 29.40
N ALA A 238 -24.79 -17.82 28.99
CA ALA A 238 -25.63 -16.63 29.12
C ALA A 238 -26.95 -16.75 28.35
N LYS A 239 -26.91 -17.25 27.10
CA LYS A 239 -28.12 -17.53 26.30
C LYS A 239 -29.03 -18.56 26.96
N LEU A 240 -28.45 -19.62 27.53
CA LEU A 240 -29.21 -20.67 28.22
C LEU A 240 -29.91 -20.13 29.48
N LYS A 241 -29.19 -19.37 30.31
CA LYS A 241 -29.76 -18.79 31.53
C LYS A 241 -30.83 -17.74 31.22
N LEU A 242 -30.62 -16.91 30.19
CA LEU A 242 -31.63 -15.97 29.73
C LEU A 242 -32.94 -16.66 29.32
N LYS A 243 -32.84 -17.82 28.64
CA LYS A 243 -34.02 -18.65 28.31
C LYS A 243 -34.68 -19.27 29.53
N GLN A 244 -33.95 -19.55 30.60
CA GLN A 244 -34.54 -20.05 31.86
C GLN A 244 -35.33 -18.95 32.57
N LEU A 245 -34.73 -17.77 32.76
CA LEU A 245 -35.39 -16.65 33.44
C LEU A 245 -36.64 -16.17 32.71
N LYS A 246 -36.63 -16.16 31.37
CA LYS A 246 -37.83 -15.83 30.58
C LYS A 246 -38.97 -16.82 30.83
N ARG A 247 -38.67 -18.13 30.89
CA ARG A 247 -39.67 -19.17 31.18
C ARG A 247 -40.20 -19.11 32.61
N GLU A 248 -39.40 -18.63 33.55
CA GLU A 248 -39.81 -18.45 34.95
C GLU A 248 -40.69 -17.21 35.13
N ASN A 249 -40.42 -16.12 34.40
CA ASN A 249 -41.23 -14.89 34.43
C ASN A 249 -42.56 -15.00 33.64
N GLU A 250 -42.70 -16.01 32.78
CA GLU A 250 -43.93 -16.32 32.02
C GLU A 250 -44.86 -17.30 32.78
N ARG A 251 -44.47 -17.78 33.97
CA ARG A 251 -45.28 -18.61 34.86
C ARG A 251 -45.85 -17.80 36.01
#